data_AF-A0A2H4Y3R3-F1
#
_entry.id   AF-A0A2H4Y3R3-F1
#
_cell.length_a   1.000
_cell.length_b   1.000
_cell.length_c   1.000
_cell.angle_alpha   90.00
_cell.angle_beta   90.00
_cell.angle_gamma   90.00
#
_symmetry.space_group_name_H-M   'P 1'
#
loop_
_entity.id
_entity.type
_entity.pdbx_description
1 polymer ?
#
loop_
_entity_poly.entity_id
_entity_poly.type
_entity_poly.pdbx_seq_one_letter_code
_entity_poly.pdbx_strand_id
1 'polypeptide(L)'
;LLLYPDRIKAICILNGQVMFEDVFTEKFGPLRRLVKDPALGQIWIHTERAVYRYNVKHESRDVWKMYMSMDKFDLAKEFCKDRPDCMDMVLAKEAEYCFQNKKYKESAKCYALTQNYFEEIALKFIEVKQDDALIEFLLKKLLNLKQSEKIQATLLTTWLTELYLNLLGTLESNASKKKLYLKTRDEFRAFLTTQKNKDCMINNRASIYELLASHGDTEHMVYFAVLMQDYERVVSHHCQHDDYEEALQVLSKHKDETLFYKFSPVLMQHIPKSVVDAWIAMGKSLVPKKLIPALVNYSQSAGTQINEAIRYMEFCVEELQETEQ
;
A
#
# COMPACT_ATOMS: atom_id res chain seq x y z
N LEU A 1 23.26 -41.23 16.85
CA LEU A 1 22.97 -41.71 18.22
C LEU A 1 24.26 -42.23 18.83
N LEU A 2 24.57 -41.80 20.05
CA LEU A 2 25.70 -42.28 20.84
C LEU A 2 25.15 -43.02 22.06
N LEU A 3 25.75 -44.18 22.34
CA LEU A 3 25.43 -45.03 23.49
C LEU A 3 26.46 -44.75 24.60
N TYR A 4 25.98 -44.43 25.79
CA TYR A 4 26.77 -44.38 27.01
C TYR A 4 26.26 -45.47 27.98
N PRO A 5 27.01 -45.82 29.04
CA PRO A 5 26.62 -46.89 29.97
C PRO A 5 25.30 -46.63 30.70
N ASP A 6 25.01 -45.36 30.98
CA ASP A 6 23.87 -44.87 31.78
C ASP A 6 22.82 -44.11 30.95
N ARG A 7 23.13 -43.76 29.70
CA ARG A 7 22.30 -42.87 28.88
C ARG A 7 22.47 -43.08 27.38
N ILE A 8 21.49 -42.61 26.62
CA ILE A 8 21.55 -42.53 25.15
C ILE A 8 21.42 -41.08 24.74
N LYS A 9 22.29 -40.62 23.84
CA LYS A 9 22.24 -39.27 23.27
C LYS A 9 21.99 -39.32 21.77
N ALA A 10 20.94 -38.66 21.30
CA ALA A 10 20.79 -38.35 19.88
C ALA A 10 21.49 -37.02 19.61
N ILE A 11 22.55 -37.08 18.80
CA ILE A 11 23.30 -35.90 18.38
C ILE A 11 22.93 -35.59 16.95
N CYS A 12 22.65 -34.33 16.66
CA CYS A 12 22.48 -33.86 15.30
C CYS A 12 23.84 -33.80 14.59
N ILE A 13 23.94 -34.45 13.44
CA ILE A 13 25.19 -34.56 12.68
C ILE A 13 25.68 -33.20 12.18
N LEU A 14 24.76 -32.25 11.96
CA LEU A 14 25.06 -30.96 11.32
C LEU A 14 25.58 -29.90 12.31
N ASN A 15 25.22 -29.96 13.59
CA ASN A 15 25.62 -28.95 14.60
C ASN A 15 26.25 -29.53 15.86
N GLY A 16 26.29 -30.87 16.02
CA GLY A 16 26.87 -31.52 17.20
C GLY A 16 26.06 -31.37 18.49
N GLN A 17 24.87 -30.76 18.46
CA GLN A 17 24.04 -30.60 19.65
C GLN A 17 23.26 -31.87 19.98
N VAL A 18 23.07 -32.11 21.28
CA VAL A 18 22.25 -33.20 21.81
C VAL A 18 20.78 -32.79 21.68
N MET A 19 20.07 -33.42 20.75
CA MET A 19 18.64 -33.18 20.50
C MET A 19 17.74 -34.01 21.41
N PHE A 20 18.25 -35.13 21.93
CA PHE A 20 17.51 -36.03 22.80
C PHE A 20 18.48 -36.76 23.73
N GLU A 21 18.12 -36.86 25.00
CA GLU A 21 18.84 -37.60 26.03
C GLU A 21 17.85 -38.48 26.78
N ASP A 22 18.13 -39.78 26.84
CA ASP A 22 17.35 -40.74 27.60
C ASP A 22 18.25 -41.40 28.64
N VAL A 23 17.83 -41.34 29.90
CA VAL A 23 18.62 -41.80 31.05
C VAL A 23 17.99 -43.09 31.56
N PHE A 24 18.79 -44.16 31.61
CA PHE A 24 18.33 -45.46 32.04
C PHE A 24 18.64 -45.66 33.51
N THR A 25 17.64 -46.14 34.27
CA THR A 25 17.83 -46.46 35.67
C THR A 25 18.64 -47.76 35.82
N GLU A 26 19.56 -47.81 36.78
CA GLU A 26 20.45 -48.96 37.05
C GLU A 26 19.72 -50.30 37.29
N LYS A 27 18.41 -50.26 37.55
CA LYS A 27 17.56 -51.45 37.79
C LYS A 27 17.64 -52.51 36.68
N PHE A 28 17.94 -52.11 35.45
CA PHE A 28 17.99 -53.01 34.29
C PHE A 28 19.41 -53.34 33.81
N GLY A 29 20.44 -52.92 34.57
CA GLY A 29 21.85 -53.10 34.22
C GLY A 29 22.37 -52.10 33.18
N PRO A 30 23.70 -52.05 32.94
CA PRO A 30 24.29 -51.12 31.99
C PRO A 30 23.87 -51.44 30.54
N LEU A 31 23.75 -50.40 29.72
CA LEU A 31 23.43 -50.53 28.30
C LEU A 31 24.61 -51.16 27.56
N ARG A 32 24.43 -52.33 26.95
CA ARG A 32 25.54 -53.09 26.34
C ARG A 32 25.73 -52.79 24.86
N ARG A 33 24.65 -52.76 24.08
CA ARG A 33 24.77 -52.57 22.63
C ARG A 33 23.57 -51.88 22.01
N LEU A 34 23.86 -51.07 21.01
CA LEU A 34 22.91 -50.46 20.09
C LEU A 34 23.07 -51.15 18.73
N VAL A 35 21.98 -51.69 18.21
CA VAL A 35 21.94 -52.39 16.92
C VAL A 35 20.85 -51.74 16.06
N LYS A 36 21.19 -51.41 14.81
CA LYS A 36 20.22 -50.93 13.83
C LYS A 36 19.80 -52.11 12.96
N ASP A 37 18.50 -52.36 12.88
CA ASP A 37 17.93 -53.34 11.97
C ASP A 37 18.07 -52.84 10.52
N PRO A 38 18.80 -53.56 9.64
CA PRO A 38 18.99 -53.17 8.25
C PRO A 38 17.72 -53.24 7.40
N ALA A 39 16.71 -54.05 7.78
CA ALA A 39 15.50 -54.22 6.99
C ALA A 39 14.42 -53.17 7.31
N LEU A 40 14.20 -52.89 8.60
CA LEU A 40 13.16 -51.95 9.05
C LEU A 40 13.71 -50.57 9.44
N GLY A 41 15.03 -50.40 9.49
CA GLY A 41 15.68 -49.15 9.91
C GLY A 41 15.48 -48.83 11.40
N GLN A 42 14.88 -49.73 12.18
CA GLN A 42 14.59 -49.56 13.60
C GLN A 42 15.84 -49.72 14.44
N ILE A 43 15.92 -48.97 15.55
CA ILE A 43 17.09 -48.98 16.42
C ILE A 43 16.71 -49.71 17.70
N TRP A 44 17.49 -50.73 18.05
CA TRP A 44 17.28 -51.56 19.21
C TRP A 44 18.45 -51.38 20.18
N ILE A 45 18.13 -51.25 21.46
CA ILE A 45 19.12 -51.28 22.53
C ILE A 45 18.77 -52.42 23.46
N HIS A 46 19.78 -53.18 23.87
CA HIS A 46 19.59 -54.23 24.87
C HIS A 46 20.48 -53.98 26.09
N THR A 47 19.89 -54.24 27.26
CA THR A 47 20.60 -54.40 28.53
C THR A 47 20.70 -55.89 28.85
N GLU A 48 21.20 -56.24 30.04
CA GLU A 48 21.17 -57.63 30.51
C GLU A 48 19.76 -58.14 30.81
N ARG A 49 18.80 -57.24 31.06
CA ARG A 49 17.47 -57.58 31.56
C ARG A 49 16.30 -57.02 30.76
N ALA A 50 16.55 -56.16 29.78
CA ALA A 50 15.50 -55.52 28.97
C ALA A 50 15.98 -55.24 27.54
N VAL A 51 15.01 -55.17 26.63
CA VAL A 51 15.22 -54.75 25.23
C VAL A 51 14.31 -53.55 24.94
N TYR A 52 14.90 -52.48 24.44
CA TYR A 52 14.24 -51.23 24.10
C TYR A 52 14.23 -51.04 22.59
N ARG A 53 13.09 -50.58 22.07
CA ARG A 53 12.91 -50.23 20.66
C ARG A 53 12.79 -48.71 20.51
N TYR A 54 13.74 -48.11 19.81
CA TYR A 54 13.68 -46.71 19.38
C TYR A 54 13.17 -46.63 17.95
N ASN A 55 12.07 -45.88 17.80
CA ASN A 55 11.52 -45.56 16.51
C ASN A 55 11.82 -44.10 16.20
N VAL A 56 12.70 -43.87 15.24
CA VAL A 56 13.05 -42.52 14.82
C VAL A 56 12.06 -42.08 13.76
N LYS A 57 11.14 -41.19 14.14
CA LYS A 57 10.13 -40.62 13.24
C LYS A 57 10.38 -39.13 13.06
N HIS A 58 10.33 -38.67 11.81
CA HIS A 58 10.45 -37.25 11.41
C HIS A 58 11.71 -36.53 11.93
N GLU A 59 12.92 -37.06 11.65
CA GLU A 59 14.19 -36.38 11.98
C GLU A 59 14.27 -34.95 11.39
N SER A 60 13.65 -34.74 10.23
CA SER A 60 13.59 -33.45 9.55
C SER A 60 12.72 -32.40 10.25
N ARG A 61 11.95 -32.77 11.28
CA ARG A 61 10.94 -31.90 11.92
C ARG A 61 11.54 -30.65 12.57
N ASP A 62 12.72 -30.75 13.17
CA ASP A 62 13.35 -29.61 13.87
C ASP A 62 14.61 -29.11 13.16
N VAL A 63 14.91 -29.64 11.97
CA VAL A 63 16.06 -29.24 11.15
C VAL A 63 16.00 -27.75 10.77
N TRP A 64 14.80 -27.20 10.60
CA TRP A 64 14.61 -25.76 10.33
C TRP A 64 15.10 -24.86 11.46
N LYS A 65 14.94 -25.25 12.74
CA LYS A 65 15.44 -24.48 13.90
C LYS A 65 16.95 -24.37 13.87
N MET A 66 17.60 -25.43 13.44
CA MET A 66 19.05 -25.47 13.30
C MET A 66 19.51 -24.57 12.15
N TYR A 67 18.92 -24.68 10.96
CA TYR A 67 19.26 -23.79 9.85
C TYR A 67 18.99 -22.32 10.19
N MET A 68 17.92 -22.05 10.94
CA MET A 68 17.62 -20.73 11.49
C MET A 68 18.71 -20.25 12.47
N SER A 69 19.25 -21.12 13.33
CA SER A 69 20.38 -20.74 14.21
C SER A 69 21.72 -20.53 13.49
N MET A 70 21.84 -21.04 12.27
CA MET A 70 23.03 -20.90 11.42
C MET A 70 22.88 -19.74 10.41
N ASP A 71 21.86 -18.89 10.55
CA ASP A 71 21.49 -17.82 9.62
C ASP A 71 21.25 -18.29 8.16
N LYS A 72 20.98 -19.58 7.95
CA LYS A 72 20.66 -20.17 6.65
C LYS A 72 19.14 -20.22 6.45
N PHE A 73 18.53 -19.04 6.35
CA PHE A 73 17.06 -18.90 6.30
C PHE A 73 16.43 -19.56 5.07
N ASP A 74 17.10 -19.54 3.90
CA ASP A 74 16.56 -20.15 2.67
C ASP A 74 16.36 -21.67 2.82
N LEU A 75 17.36 -22.35 3.37
CA LEU A 75 17.25 -23.78 3.69
C LEU A 75 16.20 -24.02 4.77
N ALA A 76 16.13 -23.18 5.80
CA ALA A 76 15.11 -23.31 6.85
C ALA A 76 13.68 -23.22 6.28
N LYS A 77 13.43 -22.32 5.32
CA LYS A 77 12.13 -22.17 4.64
C LYS A 77 11.75 -23.44 3.86
N GLU A 78 12.71 -24.13 3.25
CA GLU A 78 12.43 -25.38 2.53
C GLU A 78 11.89 -26.49 3.45
N PHE A 79 12.40 -26.58 4.68
CA PHE A 79 11.93 -27.54 5.68
C PHE A 79 10.66 -27.11 6.43
N CYS A 80 10.19 -25.87 6.20
CA CYS A 80 8.98 -25.30 6.82
C CYS A 80 7.77 -25.22 5.88
N LYS A 81 7.88 -25.66 4.62
CA LYS A 81 6.80 -25.53 3.61
C LYS A 81 5.44 -26.09 4.06
N ASP A 82 5.46 -27.20 4.80
CA ASP A 82 4.25 -27.89 5.25
C ASP A 82 3.68 -27.34 6.57
N ARG A 83 4.37 -26.38 7.23
CA ARG A 83 3.99 -25.85 8.55
C ARG A 83 4.06 -24.32 8.61
N PRO A 84 2.91 -23.63 8.52
CA PRO A 84 2.87 -22.16 8.53
C PRO A 84 3.46 -21.56 9.81
N ASP A 85 3.22 -22.16 10.98
CA ASP A 85 3.76 -21.67 12.26
C ASP A 85 5.29 -21.68 12.30
N CYS A 86 5.90 -22.71 11.71
CA CYS A 86 7.37 -22.82 11.64
C CYS A 86 7.94 -21.83 10.61
N MET A 87 7.23 -21.61 9.50
CA MET A 87 7.59 -20.62 8.50
C MET A 87 7.57 -19.20 9.08
N ASP A 88 6.55 -18.88 9.88
CA ASP A 88 6.41 -17.58 10.55
C ASP A 88 7.60 -17.30 11.48
N MET A 89 7.99 -18.28 12.31
CA MET A 89 9.16 -18.16 13.19
C MET A 89 10.48 -17.92 12.40
N VAL A 90 10.67 -18.63 11.28
CA VAL A 90 11.85 -18.43 10.42
C VAL A 90 11.85 -17.03 9.81
N LEU A 91 10.71 -16.56 9.30
CA LEU A 91 10.57 -15.23 8.71
C LEU A 91 10.78 -14.12 9.75
N ALA A 92 10.26 -14.28 10.98
CA ALA A 92 10.46 -13.35 12.07
C ALA A 92 11.94 -13.24 12.45
N LYS A 93 12.65 -14.38 12.50
CA LYS A 93 14.08 -14.40 12.82
C LYS A 93 14.94 -13.83 11.70
N GLU A 94 14.61 -14.13 10.44
CA GLU A 94 15.26 -13.53 9.27
C GLU A 94 15.05 -12.01 9.22
N ALA A 95 13.83 -11.55 9.50
CA ALA A 95 13.52 -10.12 9.53
C ALA A 95 14.33 -9.39 10.61
N GLU A 96 14.44 -9.98 11.80
CA GLU A 96 15.26 -9.46 12.91
C GLU A 96 16.75 -9.46 12.55
N TYR A 97 17.25 -10.51 11.91
CA TYR A 97 18.64 -10.57 11.42
C TYR A 97 18.91 -9.46 10.39
N CYS A 98 18.02 -9.25 9.43
CA CYS A 98 18.14 -8.17 8.45
C CYS A 98 18.05 -6.79 9.12
N PHE A 99 17.22 -6.63 10.16
CA PHE A 99 17.10 -5.38 10.91
C PHE A 99 18.40 -5.02 11.63
N GLN A 100 19.00 -5.99 12.33
CA GLN A 100 20.28 -5.83 13.04
C GLN A 100 21.43 -5.49 12.08
N ASN A 101 21.39 -6.06 10.86
CA ASN A 101 22.35 -5.77 9.80
C ASN A 101 22.06 -4.48 9.00
N LYS A 102 21.15 -3.62 9.48
CA LYS A 102 20.74 -2.35 8.85
C LYS A 102 20.13 -2.49 7.45
N LYS A 103 19.68 -3.70 7.08
CA LYS A 103 18.96 -3.96 5.83
C LYS A 103 17.46 -3.78 6.05
N TYR A 104 17.06 -2.56 6.37
CA TYR A 104 15.69 -2.26 6.83
C TYR A 104 14.61 -2.61 5.81
N LYS A 105 14.84 -2.37 4.50
CA LYS A 105 13.86 -2.71 3.45
C LYS A 105 13.63 -4.21 3.29
N GLU A 106 14.67 -5.03 3.42
CA GLU A 106 14.55 -6.49 3.37
C GLU A 106 13.83 -6.99 4.63
N SER A 107 14.20 -6.46 5.79
CA SER A 107 13.52 -6.73 7.06
C SER A 107 12.02 -6.42 7.01
N ALA A 108 11.64 -5.26 6.46
CA ALA A 108 10.24 -4.85 6.29
C ALA A 108 9.44 -5.84 5.44
N LYS A 109 10.01 -6.33 4.33
CA LYS A 109 9.38 -7.33 3.46
C LYS A 109 9.14 -8.64 4.20
N CYS A 110 10.10 -9.10 4.99
CA CYS A 110 9.95 -10.32 5.77
C CYS A 110 8.92 -10.15 6.89
N TYR A 111 9.00 -9.07 7.68
CA TYR A 111 8.01 -8.81 8.74
C TYR A 111 6.58 -8.66 8.21
N ALA A 112 6.40 -8.13 7.00
CA ALA A 112 5.06 -8.00 6.41
C ALA A 112 4.37 -9.36 6.21
N LEU A 113 5.14 -10.43 6.02
CA LEU A 113 4.64 -11.80 5.87
C LEU A 113 4.41 -12.50 7.21
N THR A 114 4.92 -11.95 8.32
CA THR A 114 4.78 -12.55 9.66
C THR A 114 3.45 -12.21 10.33
N GLN A 115 3.08 -13.01 11.34
CA GLN A 115 1.93 -12.82 12.23
C GLN A 115 2.29 -12.04 13.51
N ASN A 116 3.48 -11.44 13.58
CA ASN A 116 3.87 -10.57 14.69
C ASN A 116 2.92 -9.38 14.84
N TYR A 117 2.86 -8.83 16.06
CA TYR A 117 2.05 -7.66 16.38
C TYR A 117 2.44 -6.48 15.47
N PHE A 118 1.46 -5.94 14.78
CA PHE A 118 1.65 -4.90 13.78
C PHE A 118 2.30 -3.65 14.38
N GLU A 119 1.81 -3.24 15.55
CA GLU A 119 2.23 -2.06 16.28
C GLU A 119 3.69 -2.16 16.73
N GLU A 120 4.11 -3.34 17.20
CA GLU A 120 5.49 -3.57 17.63
C GLU A 120 6.46 -3.37 16.45
N ILE A 121 6.16 -3.97 15.30
CA ILE A 121 7.01 -3.85 14.12
C ILE A 121 7.00 -2.42 13.57
N ALA A 122 5.85 -1.77 13.53
CA ALA A 122 5.77 -0.40 13.06
C ALA A 122 6.58 0.55 13.96
N LEU A 123 6.47 0.41 15.28
CA LEU A 123 7.25 1.17 16.25
C LEU A 123 8.76 0.97 16.06
N LYS A 124 9.22 -0.27 15.82
CA LYS A 124 10.65 -0.53 15.53
C LYS A 124 11.18 0.30 14.36
N PHE A 125 10.42 0.46 13.28
CA PHE A 125 10.85 1.27 12.13
C PHE A 125 10.78 2.78 12.40
N ILE A 126 9.79 3.23 13.18
CA ILE A 126 9.63 4.63 13.60
C ILE A 126 10.80 5.07 14.49
N GLU A 127 11.21 4.25 15.46
CA GLU A 127 12.31 4.54 16.38
C GLU A 127 13.65 4.75 15.66
N VAL A 128 13.89 3.99 14.59
CA VAL A 128 15.11 4.09 13.78
C VAL A 128 14.99 5.15 12.67
N LYS A 129 13.84 5.83 12.58
CA LYS A 129 13.53 6.87 11.57
C LYS A 129 13.75 6.37 10.14
N GLN A 130 13.29 5.15 9.85
CA GLN A 130 13.39 4.52 8.53
C GLN A 130 12.03 4.50 7.82
N ASP A 131 11.57 5.67 7.38
CA ASP A 131 10.26 5.83 6.73
C ASP A 131 10.15 4.98 5.46
N ASP A 132 11.23 4.92 4.68
CA ASP A 132 11.37 4.06 3.50
C ASP A 132 11.05 2.59 3.76
N ALA A 133 11.47 2.06 4.92
CA ALA A 133 11.23 0.66 5.29
C ALA A 133 9.83 0.48 5.86
N LEU A 134 9.33 1.47 6.62
CA LEU A 134 7.95 1.48 7.11
C LEU A 134 6.95 1.48 5.95
N ILE A 135 7.16 2.32 4.92
CA ILE A 135 6.32 2.35 3.72
C ILE A 135 6.28 0.98 3.04
N GLU A 136 7.43 0.32 2.85
CA GLU A 136 7.50 -1.03 2.26
C GLU A 136 6.72 -2.06 3.11
N PHE A 137 6.86 -2.00 4.44
CA PHE A 137 6.13 -2.87 5.36
C PHE A 137 4.61 -2.67 5.23
N LEU A 138 4.14 -1.43 5.27
CA LEU A 138 2.72 -1.07 5.20
C LEU A 138 2.13 -1.42 3.82
N LEU A 139 2.86 -1.18 2.73
CA LEU A 139 2.44 -1.57 1.38
C LEU A 139 2.24 -3.08 1.27
N LYS A 140 3.20 -3.87 1.77
CA LYS A 140 3.09 -5.33 1.74
C LYS A 140 1.94 -5.83 2.62
N LYS A 141 1.73 -5.25 3.80
CA LYS A 141 0.56 -5.55 4.64
C LYS A 141 -0.74 -5.20 3.93
N LEU A 142 -0.85 -4.03 3.31
CA LEU A 142 -2.02 -3.59 2.54
C LEU A 142 -2.33 -4.54 1.37
N LEU A 143 -1.31 -5.03 0.67
CA LEU A 143 -1.48 -6.01 -0.42
C LEU A 143 -2.05 -7.34 0.10
N ASN A 144 -1.57 -7.82 1.26
CA ASN A 144 -1.96 -9.09 1.86
C ASN A 144 -3.34 -9.05 2.56
N LEU A 145 -3.91 -7.87 2.81
CA LEU A 145 -5.25 -7.75 3.40
C LEU A 145 -6.33 -8.37 2.51
N LYS A 146 -7.30 -9.04 3.14
CA LYS A 146 -8.49 -9.56 2.46
C LYS A 146 -9.43 -8.42 2.08
N GLN A 147 -10.23 -8.60 1.04
CA GLN A 147 -11.22 -7.59 0.60
C GLN A 147 -12.29 -7.27 1.66
N SER A 148 -12.50 -8.16 2.63
CA SER A 148 -13.40 -7.94 3.77
C SER A 148 -12.87 -6.92 4.79
N GLU A 149 -11.55 -6.71 4.85
CA GLU A 149 -10.88 -5.91 5.89
C GLU A 149 -10.86 -4.41 5.52
N LYS A 150 -12.02 -3.86 5.18
CA LYS A 150 -12.15 -2.49 4.64
C LYS A 150 -11.62 -1.42 5.59
N ILE A 151 -11.90 -1.53 6.89
CA ILE A 151 -11.47 -0.54 7.90
C ILE A 151 -9.94 -0.49 8.00
N GLN A 152 -9.30 -1.67 8.07
CA GLN A 152 -7.84 -1.77 8.13
C GLN A 152 -7.21 -1.24 6.84
N ALA A 153 -7.79 -1.57 5.68
CA ALA A 153 -7.33 -1.04 4.40
C ALA A 153 -7.42 0.49 4.35
N THR A 154 -8.52 1.09 4.82
CA THR A 154 -8.68 2.54 4.90
C THR A 154 -7.65 3.18 5.84
N LEU A 155 -7.44 2.62 7.03
CA LEU A 155 -6.47 3.13 8.00
C LEU A 155 -5.05 3.09 7.43
N LEU A 156 -4.65 1.95 6.85
CA LEU A 156 -3.34 1.79 6.22
C LEU A 156 -3.16 2.72 5.01
N THR A 157 -4.21 2.90 4.19
CA THR A 157 -4.16 3.78 3.03
C THR A 157 -4.00 5.24 3.45
N THR A 158 -4.73 5.65 4.49
CA THR A 158 -4.66 7.00 5.06
C THR A 158 -3.27 7.25 5.65
N TRP A 159 -2.75 6.30 6.41
CA TRP A 159 -1.41 6.42 7.00
C TRP A 159 -0.30 6.39 5.94
N LEU A 160 -0.38 5.53 4.93
CA LEU A 160 0.55 5.52 3.81
C LEU A 160 0.54 6.87 3.07
N THR A 161 -0.64 7.45 2.85
CA THR A 161 -0.78 8.77 2.22
C THR A 161 -0.03 9.81 3.03
N GLU A 162 -0.25 9.86 4.35
CA GLU A 162 0.45 10.76 5.26
C GLU A 162 1.98 10.57 5.23
N LEU A 163 2.47 9.33 5.21
CA LEU A 163 3.90 9.04 5.14
C LEU A 163 4.51 9.47 3.80
N TYR A 164 3.82 9.24 2.68
CA TYR A 164 4.27 9.71 1.37
C TYR A 164 4.34 11.23 1.30
N LEU A 165 3.32 11.94 1.80
CA LEU A 165 3.29 13.40 1.80
C LEU A 165 4.43 13.99 2.66
N ASN A 166 4.63 13.45 3.87
CA ASN A 166 5.75 13.83 4.73
C ASN A 166 7.12 13.62 4.05
N LEU A 167 7.29 12.47 3.39
CA LEU A 167 8.53 12.15 2.67
C LEU A 167 8.74 13.08 1.47
N LEU A 168 7.70 13.35 0.69
CA LEU A 168 7.74 14.26 -0.45
C LEU A 168 8.07 15.69 -0.01
N GLY A 169 7.43 16.23 1.03
CA GLY A 169 7.73 17.57 1.55
C GLY A 169 9.16 17.70 2.08
N THR A 170 9.67 16.65 2.73
CA THR A 170 11.07 16.60 3.20
C THR A 170 12.08 16.57 2.04
N LEU A 171 11.74 15.85 0.96
CA LEU A 171 12.58 15.73 -0.23
C LEU A 171 12.52 16.97 -1.12
N GLU A 172 11.38 17.65 -1.20
CA GLU A 172 11.18 18.89 -1.96
C GLU A 172 12.09 20.01 -1.44
N SER A 173 12.22 20.10 -0.12
CA SER A 173 13.12 21.06 0.55
C SER A 173 14.61 20.84 0.24
N ASN A 174 14.99 19.70 -0.38
CA ASN A 174 16.38 19.33 -0.66
C ASN A 174 16.65 19.18 -2.18
N ALA A 175 17.14 20.26 -2.81
CA ALA A 175 17.47 20.28 -4.23
C ALA A 175 18.42 19.14 -4.68
N SER A 176 19.35 18.74 -3.81
CA SER A 176 20.31 17.64 -4.06
C SER A 176 19.65 16.27 -4.23
N LYS A 177 18.42 16.09 -3.73
CA LYS A 177 17.67 14.82 -3.74
C LYS A 177 16.57 14.76 -4.81
N LYS A 178 16.58 15.66 -5.80
CA LYS A 178 15.55 15.73 -6.85
C LYS A 178 15.26 14.40 -7.55
N LYS A 179 16.28 13.56 -7.81
CA LYS A 179 16.08 12.23 -8.41
C LYS A 179 15.26 11.29 -7.51
N LEU A 180 15.52 11.33 -6.21
CA LEU A 180 14.79 10.54 -5.23
C LEU A 180 13.36 11.05 -5.08
N TYR A 181 13.18 12.37 -5.03
CA TYR A 181 11.86 13.01 -5.04
C TYR A 181 10.99 12.53 -6.21
N LEU A 182 11.51 12.60 -7.44
CA LEU A 182 10.77 12.17 -8.64
C LEU A 182 10.37 10.69 -8.56
N LYS A 183 11.27 9.84 -8.08
CA LYS A 183 11.00 8.41 -7.88
C LYS A 183 9.88 8.20 -6.85
N THR A 184 9.98 8.82 -5.68
CA THR A 184 8.96 8.73 -4.62
C THR A 184 7.61 9.28 -5.08
N ARG A 185 7.62 10.37 -5.86
CA ARG A 185 6.41 10.95 -6.45
C ARG A 185 5.73 9.96 -7.39
N ASP A 186 6.49 9.31 -8.26
CA ASP A 186 5.95 8.33 -9.19
C ASP A 186 5.45 7.06 -8.46
N GLU A 187 6.13 6.63 -7.40
CA GLU A 187 5.68 5.56 -6.50
C GLU A 187 4.37 5.92 -5.79
N PHE A 188 4.23 7.16 -5.30
CA PHE A 188 3.02 7.65 -4.68
C PHE A 188 1.85 7.71 -5.68
N ARG A 189 2.08 8.22 -6.89
CA ARG A 189 1.06 8.23 -7.96
C ARG A 189 0.62 6.82 -8.37
N ALA A 190 1.55 5.87 -8.44
CA ALA A 190 1.25 4.46 -8.69
C ALA A 190 0.43 3.85 -7.55
N PHE A 191 0.76 4.17 -6.31
CA PHE A 191 0.00 3.78 -5.12
C PHE A 191 -1.44 4.29 -5.18
N LEU A 192 -1.65 5.57 -5.53
CA LEU A 192 -2.99 6.15 -5.67
C LEU A 192 -3.78 5.47 -6.81
N THR A 193 -3.11 5.12 -7.91
CA THR A 193 -3.77 4.56 -9.11
C THR A 193 -4.21 3.10 -8.95
N THR A 194 -3.66 2.38 -7.97
CA THR A 194 -3.97 0.96 -7.75
C THR A 194 -5.45 0.76 -7.39
N GLN A 195 -6.17 -0.11 -8.11
CA GLN A 195 -7.64 -0.24 -7.99
C GLN A 195 -8.11 -0.53 -6.55
N LYS A 196 -7.44 -1.46 -5.86
CA LYS A 196 -7.74 -1.79 -4.45
C LYS A 196 -7.68 -0.56 -3.54
N ASN A 197 -6.71 0.33 -3.79
CA ASN A 197 -6.51 1.54 -3.01
C ASN A 197 -7.55 2.60 -3.41
N LYS A 198 -7.85 2.74 -4.70
CA LYS A 198 -8.92 3.62 -5.19
C LYS A 198 -10.25 3.33 -4.49
N ASP A 199 -10.66 2.08 -4.44
CA ASP A 199 -11.92 1.68 -3.81
C ASP A 199 -11.96 2.05 -2.32
N CYS A 200 -10.82 1.96 -1.62
CA CYS A 200 -10.69 2.39 -0.22
C CYS A 200 -10.74 3.92 -0.09
N MET A 201 -10.08 4.64 -0.99
CA MET A 201 -10.00 6.10 -0.97
C MET A 201 -11.32 6.78 -1.35
N ILE A 202 -12.13 6.19 -2.23
CA ILE A 202 -13.47 6.72 -2.58
C ILE A 202 -14.33 6.90 -1.32
N ASN A 203 -14.29 5.91 -0.42
CA ASN A 203 -15.05 5.96 0.83
C ASN A 203 -14.48 6.95 1.85
N ASN A 204 -13.21 7.34 1.71
CA ASN A 204 -12.51 8.22 2.65
C ASN A 204 -11.99 9.51 1.99
N ARG A 205 -12.64 9.96 0.90
CA ARG A 205 -12.18 11.10 0.09
C ARG A 205 -11.97 12.38 0.91
N ALA A 206 -12.86 12.64 1.87
CA ALA A 206 -12.81 13.85 2.69
C ALA A 206 -11.51 13.91 3.52
N SER A 207 -11.20 12.83 4.24
CA SER A 207 -9.98 12.75 5.04
C SER A 207 -8.72 12.85 4.18
N ILE A 208 -8.69 12.20 3.01
CA ILE A 208 -7.53 12.29 2.10
C ILE A 208 -7.36 13.72 1.58
N TYR A 209 -8.45 14.43 1.25
CA TYR A 209 -8.37 15.84 0.88
C TYR A 209 -7.89 16.73 2.02
N GLU A 210 -8.33 16.48 3.26
CA GLU A 210 -7.86 17.22 4.43
C GLU A 210 -6.35 17.02 4.65
N LEU A 211 -5.84 15.80 4.47
CA LEU A 211 -4.40 15.52 4.55
C LEU A 211 -3.62 16.23 3.44
N LEU A 212 -4.07 16.15 2.19
CA LEU A 212 -3.43 16.84 1.07
C LEU A 212 -3.38 18.36 1.30
N ALA A 213 -4.48 18.93 1.81
CA ALA A 213 -4.56 20.35 2.15
C ALA A 213 -3.65 20.73 3.32
N SER A 214 -3.53 19.89 4.36
CA SER A 214 -2.66 20.18 5.51
C SER A 214 -1.17 20.18 5.15
N HIS A 215 -0.78 19.39 4.15
CA HIS A 215 0.59 19.38 3.60
C HIS A 215 0.84 20.50 2.58
N GLY A 216 -0.20 21.23 2.15
CA GLY A 216 -0.09 22.27 1.12
C GLY A 216 0.22 21.74 -0.27
N ASP A 217 -0.03 20.45 -0.52
CA ASP A 217 0.36 19.77 -1.76
C ASP A 217 -0.73 19.93 -2.84
N THR A 218 -0.71 21.09 -3.51
CA THR A 218 -1.70 21.43 -4.55
C THR A 218 -1.59 20.53 -5.77
N GLU A 219 -0.36 20.13 -6.16
CA GLU A 219 -0.12 19.25 -7.32
C GLU A 219 -0.80 17.89 -7.12
N HIS A 220 -0.55 17.23 -5.98
CA HIS A 220 -1.14 15.92 -5.71
C HIS A 220 -2.63 16.02 -5.37
N MET A 221 -3.11 17.15 -4.85
CA MET A 221 -4.54 17.41 -4.66
C MET A 221 -5.28 17.41 -6.01
N VAL A 222 -4.78 18.13 -7.02
CA VAL A 222 -5.40 18.13 -8.36
C VAL A 222 -5.32 16.74 -8.98
N TYR A 223 -4.18 16.06 -8.86
CA TYR A 223 -4.03 14.69 -9.35
C TYR A 223 -5.05 13.73 -8.72
N PHE A 224 -5.23 13.81 -7.39
CA PHE A 224 -6.21 13.00 -6.66
C PHE A 224 -7.65 13.34 -7.05
N ALA A 225 -7.97 14.63 -7.25
CA ALA A 225 -9.29 15.07 -7.70
C ALA A 225 -9.64 14.52 -9.10
N VAL A 226 -8.70 14.56 -10.05
CA VAL A 226 -8.87 13.92 -11.37
C VAL A 226 -9.09 12.41 -11.21
N LEU A 227 -8.32 11.76 -10.34
CA LEU A 227 -8.40 10.32 -10.10
C LEU A 227 -9.76 9.89 -9.52
N MET A 228 -10.31 10.69 -8.63
CA MET A 228 -11.62 10.48 -7.98
C MET A 228 -12.79 11.02 -8.81
N GLN A 229 -12.51 11.61 -9.99
CA GLN A 229 -13.51 12.26 -10.86
C GLN A 229 -14.24 13.43 -10.19
N ASP A 230 -13.58 14.11 -9.26
CA ASP A 230 -14.07 15.30 -8.57
C ASP A 230 -13.71 16.55 -9.37
N TYR A 231 -14.37 16.71 -10.52
CA TYR A 231 -14.06 17.80 -11.46
C TYR A 231 -14.41 19.18 -10.90
N GLU A 232 -15.31 19.26 -9.91
CA GLU A 232 -15.62 20.52 -9.22
C GLU A 232 -14.38 21.11 -8.56
N ARG A 233 -13.59 20.29 -7.84
CA ARG A 233 -12.32 20.72 -7.24
C ARG A 233 -11.27 21.05 -8.28
N VAL A 234 -11.16 20.25 -9.35
CA VAL A 234 -10.19 20.48 -10.43
C VAL A 234 -10.43 21.84 -11.10
N VAL A 235 -11.69 22.12 -11.47
CA VAL A 235 -12.06 23.39 -12.11
C VAL A 235 -11.89 24.55 -11.14
N SER A 236 -12.30 24.39 -9.87
CA SER A 236 -12.07 25.42 -8.84
C SER A 236 -10.59 25.76 -8.69
N HIS A 237 -9.71 24.76 -8.69
CA HIS A 237 -8.26 24.96 -8.59
C HIS A 237 -7.71 25.75 -9.77
N HIS A 238 -8.07 25.39 -11.01
CA HIS A 238 -7.64 26.12 -12.21
C HIS A 238 -8.16 27.56 -12.20
N CYS A 239 -9.42 27.80 -11.81
CA CYS A 239 -9.97 29.15 -11.67
C CYS A 239 -9.22 29.98 -10.61
N GLN A 240 -8.75 29.37 -9.51
CA GLN A 240 -7.98 30.07 -8.47
C GLN A 240 -6.54 30.44 -8.90
N HIS A 241 -6.00 29.75 -9.90
CA HIS A 241 -4.64 29.98 -10.43
C HIS A 241 -4.65 30.77 -11.75
N ASP A 242 -5.77 31.39 -12.10
CA ASP A 242 -5.97 32.12 -13.36
C ASP A 242 -5.83 31.27 -14.66
N ASP A 243 -5.85 29.93 -14.53
CA ASP A 243 -5.79 28.98 -15.65
C ASP A 243 -7.20 28.71 -16.23
N TYR A 244 -7.92 29.77 -16.62
CA TYR A 244 -9.33 29.68 -17.04
C TYR A 244 -9.56 28.80 -18.29
N GLU A 245 -8.61 28.77 -19.22
CA GLU A 245 -8.68 27.94 -20.43
C GLU A 245 -8.61 26.44 -20.10
N GLU A 246 -7.73 26.03 -19.19
CA GLU A 246 -7.64 24.63 -18.74
C GLU A 246 -8.88 24.22 -17.94
N ALA A 247 -9.41 25.12 -17.10
CA ALA A 247 -10.70 24.92 -16.42
C ALA A 247 -11.83 24.66 -17.43
N LEU A 248 -11.90 25.44 -18.52
CA LEU A 248 -12.89 25.27 -19.57
C LEU A 248 -12.68 23.97 -20.36
N GLN A 249 -11.43 23.57 -20.64
CA GLN A 249 -11.13 22.29 -21.29
C GLN A 249 -11.62 21.10 -20.46
N VAL A 250 -11.42 21.13 -19.13
CA VAL A 250 -11.92 20.11 -18.21
C VAL A 250 -13.45 20.05 -18.25
N LEU A 251 -14.13 21.20 -18.18
CA LEU A 251 -15.60 21.28 -18.29
C LEU A 251 -16.11 20.72 -19.62
N SER A 252 -15.56 21.18 -20.74
CA SER A 252 -15.94 20.75 -22.10
C SER A 252 -15.73 19.26 -22.35
N LYS A 253 -14.73 18.65 -21.70
CA LYS A 253 -14.47 17.21 -21.81
C LYS A 253 -15.49 16.37 -21.05
N HIS A 254 -15.91 16.82 -19.87
CA HIS A 254 -16.83 16.06 -19.00
C HIS A 254 -18.30 16.37 -19.24
N LYS A 255 -18.62 17.54 -19.83
CA LYS A 255 -19.97 17.95 -20.23
C LYS A 255 -21.00 17.88 -19.09
N ASP A 256 -20.59 18.16 -17.86
CA ASP A 256 -21.49 18.21 -16.70
C ASP A 256 -22.20 19.57 -16.62
N GLU A 257 -23.50 19.56 -16.92
CA GLU A 257 -24.36 20.75 -16.92
C GLU A 257 -24.27 21.54 -15.60
N THR A 258 -24.20 20.84 -14.46
CA THR A 258 -24.20 21.47 -13.13
C THR A 258 -22.94 22.28 -12.88
N LEU A 259 -21.78 21.74 -13.29
CA LEU A 259 -20.50 22.42 -13.20
C LEU A 259 -20.44 23.59 -14.18
N PHE A 260 -20.98 23.42 -15.39
CA PHE A 260 -21.11 24.51 -16.35
C PHE A 260 -21.88 25.69 -15.73
N TYR A 261 -23.07 25.49 -15.14
CA TYR A 261 -23.80 26.60 -14.52
C TYR A 261 -23.03 27.25 -13.36
N LYS A 262 -22.32 26.45 -12.55
CA LYS A 262 -21.60 26.94 -11.36
C LYS A 262 -20.39 27.80 -11.72
N PHE A 263 -19.58 27.38 -12.69
CA PHE A 263 -18.34 28.07 -13.05
C PHE A 263 -18.50 29.10 -14.18
N SER A 264 -19.62 29.05 -14.91
CA SER A 264 -19.95 30.00 -15.99
C SER A 264 -19.80 31.48 -15.61
N PRO A 265 -20.28 31.97 -14.45
CA PRO A 265 -20.13 33.39 -14.09
C PRO A 265 -18.67 33.83 -13.97
N VAL A 266 -17.80 32.96 -13.42
CA VAL A 266 -16.37 33.25 -13.25
C VAL A 266 -15.67 33.20 -14.60
N LEU A 267 -15.91 32.15 -15.39
CA LEU A 267 -15.25 32.00 -16.70
C LEU A 267 -15.69 33.08 -17.69
N MET A 268 -16.95 33.52 -17.66
CA MET A 268 -17.45 34.60 -18.53
C MET A 268 -16.76 35.94 -18.25
N GLN A 269 -16.34 36.19 -17.01
CA GLN A 269 -15.61 37.41 -16.65
C GLN A 269 -14.21 37.48 -17.28
N HIS A 270 -13.54 36.34 -17.43
CA HIS A 270 -12.15 36.28 -17.89
C HIS A 270 -12.01 35.85 -19.36
N ILE A 271 -12.78 34.87 -19.84
CA ILE A 271 -12.67 34.25 -21.17
C ILE A 271 -14.02 34.10 -21.89
N PRO A 272 -14.76 35.20 -22.16
CA PRO A 272 -16.13 35.14 -22.69
C PRO A 272 -16.26 34.44 -24.04
N LYS A 273 -15.28 34.60 -24.93
CA LYS A 273 -15.31 33.98 -26.28
C LYS A 273 -15.27 32.46 -26.21
N SER A 274 -14.23 31.92 -25.56
CA SER A 274 -14.02 30.48 -25.41
C SER A 274 -15.21 29.83 -24.69
N VAL A 275 -15.77 30.49 -23.67
CA VAL A 275 -16.93 30.02 -22.91
C VAL A 275 -18.18 29.94 -23.77
N VAL A 276 -18.49 30.97 -24.57
CA VAL A 276 -19.64 30.94 -25.47
C VAL A 276 -19.47 29.88 -26.56
N ASP A 277 -18.27 29.71 -27.12
CA ASP A 277 -17.98 28.62 -28.05
C ASP A 277 -18.24 27.24 -27.40
N ALA A 278 -17.85 27.06 -26.13
CA ALA A 278 -18.13 25.85 -25.36
C ALA A 278 -19.63 25.64 -25.08
N TRP A 279 -20.38 26.71 -24.79
CA TRP A 279 -21.84 26.63 -24.61
C TRP A 279 -22.55 26.25 -25.91
N ILE A 280 -22.13 26.82 -27.04
CA ILE A 280 -22.64 26.46 -28.38
C ILE A 280 -22.32 24.98 -28.66
N ALA A 281 -21.11 24.51 -28.35
CA ALA A 281 -20.72 23.10 -28.51
C ALA A 281 -21.50 22.13 -27.60
N MET A 282 -22.00 22.60 -26.46
CA MET A 282 -22.90 21.84 -25.57
C MET A 282 -24.35 21.81 -26.07
N GLY A 283 -24.75 22.76 -26.93
CA GLY A 283 -26.04 22.78 -27.60
C GLY A 283 -27.23 22.64 -26.64
N LYS A 284 -28.11 21.66 -26.92
CA LYS A 284 -29.38 21.40 -26.19
C LYS A 284 -29.22 20.91 -24.75
N SER A 285 -28.01 20.55 -24.32
CA SER A 285 -27.77 20.09 -22.94
C SER A 285 -27.77 21.23 -21.93
N LEU A 286 -27.54 22.48 -22.37
CA LEU A 286 -27.58 23.62 -21.47
C LEU A 286 -28.91 24.36 -21.60
N VAL A 287 -29.54 24.63 -20.46
CA VAL A 287 -30.76 25.43 -20.35
C VAL A 287 -30.38 26.91 -20.36
N PRO A 288 -30.73 27.66 -21.41
CA PRO A 288 -30.30 29.06 -21.54
C PRO A 288 -30.76 29.93 -20.37
N LYS A 289 -31.97 29.66 -19.83
CA LYS A 289 -32.55 30.39 -18.68
C LYS A 289 -31.65 30.39 -17.44
N LYS A 290 -30.87 29.32 -17.20
CA LYS A 290 -29.94 29.21 -16.06
C LYS A 290 -28.59 29.90 -16.29
N LEU A 291 -28.26 30.26 -17.53
CA LEU A 291 -27.03 30.96 -17.90
C LEU A 291 -27.22 32.48 -17.98
N ILE A 292 -28.47 32.97 -18.00
CA ILE A 292 -28.79 34.41 -17.95
C ILE A 292 -28.10 35.11 -16.78
N PRO A 293 -28.07 34.59 -15.53
CA PRO A 293 -27.36 35.27 -14.43
C PRO A 293 -25.85 35.39 -14.67
N ALA A 294 -25.24 34.45 -15.38
CA ALA A 294 -23.82 34.50 -15.75
C ALA A 294 -23.55 35.55 -16.84
N LEU A 295 -24.53 35.80 -17.71
CA LEU A 295 -24.49 36.85 -18.74
C LEU A 295 -24.77 38.25 -18.16
N VAL A 296 -25.53 38.34 -17.06
CA VAL A 296 -25.98 39.59 -16.43
C VAL A 296 -25.02 40.07 -15.33
N ASN A 297 -24.14 39.22 -14.79
CA ASN A 297 -23.11 39.64 -13.83
C ASN A 297 -21.95 40.37 -14.55
N TYR A 298 -22.24 41.60 -14.97
CA TYR A 298 -21.33 42.52 -15.64
C TYR A 298 -20.16 42.95 -14.74
N SER A 299 -18.93 42.80 -15.22
CA SER A 299 -17.81 43.61 -14.73
C SER A 299 -16.83 44.01 -15.85
N GLN A 300 -16.71 45.33 -15.99
CA GLN A 300 -15.64 46.18 -16.56
C GLN A 300 -15.15 46.01 -18.02
N SER A 301 -15.43 44.91 -18.73
CA SER A 301 -15.01 44.72 -20.14
C SER A 301 -16.20 44.73 -21.11
N ALA A 302 -16.95 45.84 -21.09
CA ALA A 302 -18.29 45.94 -21.68
C ALA A 302 -18.42 45.62 -23.18
N GLY A 303 -17.38 45.75 -24.00
CA GLY A 303 -17.51 45.55 -25.46
C GLY A 303 -17.57 44.08 -25.89
N THR A 304 -16.63 43.26 -25.42
CA THR A 304 -16.41 41.89 -25.93
C THR A 304 -17.42 40.91 -25.36
N GLN A 305 -17.82 41.07 -24.09
CA GLN A 305 -18.80 40.21 -23.44
C GLN A 305 -20.21 40.39 -24.03
N ILE A 306 -20.58 41.62 -24.41
CA ILE A 306 -21.90 41.92 -25.01
C ILE A 306 -22.05 41.24 -26.38
N ASN A 307 -21.01 41.31 -27.23
CA ASN A 307 -21.06 40.69 -28.55
C ASN A 307 -21.18 39.16 -28.46
N GLU A 308 -20.49 38.52 -27.51
CA GLU A 308 -20.59 37.07 -27.33
C GLU A 308 -21.91 36.67 -26.63
N ALA A 309 -22.46 37.51 -25.74
CA ALA A 309 -23.79 37.31 -25.17
C ALA A 309 -24.87 37.35 -26.26
N ILE A 310 -24.81 38.32 -27.18
CA ILE A 310 -25.70 38.43 -28.34
C ILE A 310 -25.55 37.19 -29.23
N ARG A 311 -24.32 36.78 -29.55
CA ARG A 311 -24.03 35.58 -30.35
C ARG A 311 -24.62 34.30 -29.74
N TYR A 312 -24.54 34.13 -28.42
CA TYR A 312 -25.16 32.99 -27.74
C TYR A 312 -26.70 33.06 -27.76
N MET A 313 -27.29 34.24 -27.59
CA MET A 313 -28.74 34.42 -27.69
C MET A 313 -29.25 34.17 -29.11
N GLU A 314 -28.54 34.64 -30.15
CA GLU A 314 -28.85 34.34 -31.55
C GLU A 314 -28.85 32.83 -31.80
N PHE A 315 -27.84 32.11 -31.31
CA PHE A 315 -27.81 30.64 -31.37
C PHE A 315 -29.00 29.99 -30.64
N CYS A 316 -29.39 30.51 -29.48
CA CYS A 316 -30.54 29.98 -28.75
C CYS A 316 -31.87 30.22 -29.49
N VAL A 317 -31.99 31.32 -30.23
CA VAL A 317 -33.18 31.65 -31.02
C VAL A 317 -33.22 30.83 -32.33
N GLU A 318 -32.08 30.67 -33.01
CA GLU A 318 -32.01 30.00 -34.32
C GLU A 318 -31.99 28.46 -34.23
N GLU A 319 -31.19 27.88 -33.33
CA GLU A 319 -30.92 26.43 -33.29
C GLU A 319 -31.68 25.69 -32.17
N LEU A 320 -31.95 26.35 -31.04
CA LEU A 320 -32.63 25.72 -29.90
C LEU A 320 -34.16 25.81 -29.99
N GLN A 321 -34.72 26.67 -30.85
CA GLN A 321 -36.18 26.92 -30.97
C GLN A 321 -36.87 27.05 -29.60
N GLU A 322 -36.20 27.66 -28.63
CA GLU A 322 -36.79 27.97 -27.32
C GLU A 322 -37.71 29.18 -27.49
N THR A 323 -38.85 28.97 -28.13
CA THR A 323 -40.00 29.88 -28.05
C THR A 323 -40.54 29.80 -26.63
N GLU A 324 -40.51 30.94 -25.95
CA GLU A 324 -41.05 31.14 -24.60
C GLU A 324 -42.33 30.33 -24.34
N GLN A 325 -42.26 29.42 -23.36
CA GLN A 325 -43.31 29.20 -22.38
C GLN A 325 -42.73 29.25 -20.96
#